data_AF-A0A060SDL3-F1
#
_entry.id   AF-A0A060SDL3-F1
#
_cell.length_a   1.000
_cell.length_b   1.000
_cell.length_c   1.000
_cell.angle_alpha   90.00
_cell.angle_beta   90.00
_cell.angle_gamma   90.00
#
_symmetry.space_group_name_H-M   'P 1'
#
loop_
_entity.id
_entity.type
_entity.pdbx_description
1 polymer ?
#
loop_
_entity_poly.entity_id
_entity_poly.type
_entity_poly.pdbx_seq_one_letter_code
_entity_poly.pdbx_strand_id
1 'polypeptide(L)'
;MFSALRSLRPHNLCTRRTHINLYTTVAELTRTHWRTGAHPAPQPVIAEEEEDEDWPEPLKEGFDHEYEQPEGEASTSTRPIAHTPFPKKPEVKPTPHEYVAHRETMKRKFPEGWAPPRKISREAMDSLRELHALDPRTFSTPVLAERFRISKEAVRRILKSKWEPSREQRARLAARERLAKSEWRLQKRQEERDKHEQIQEELGILPEERKDDRLSLT
;
A
#
# COMPACT_ATOMS: atom_id res chain seq x y z
N MET A 1 60.59 28.81 -15.02
CA MET A 1 60.53 27.39 -15.43
C MET A 1 59.10 26.92 -15.23
N PHE A 2 58.35 26.73 -16.32
CA PHE A 2 56.95 26.32 -16.30
C PHE A 2 56.85 24.85 -15.91
N SER A 3 56.14 24.52 -14.83
CA SER A 3 55.78 23.14 -14.51
C SER A 3 54.36 22.89 -15.00
N ALA A 4 54.26 22.03 -16.01
CA ALA A 4 53.01 21.51 -16.53
C ALA A 4 53.01 20.01 -16.29
N LEU A 5 52.20 19.49 -15.36
CA LEU A 5 51.92 18.04 -15.29
C LEU A 5 50.48 17.73 -14.83
N ARG A 6 49.64 17.53 -15.85
CA ARG A 6 48.65 16.45 -16.06
C ARG A 6 47.75 16.03 -14.89
N SER A 7 46.50 16.47 -14.99
CA SER A 7 45.33 15.82 -14.37
C SER A 7 45.15 14.41 -14.96
N LEU A 8 45.23 13.37 -14.13
CA LEU A 8 44.80 12.01 -14.46
C LEU A 8 43.34 11.83 -14.01
N ARG A 9 42.41 11.76 -14.97
CA ARG A 9 41.03 11.32 -14.70
C ARG A 9 41.02 9.80 -14.56
N PRO A 10 40.43 9.23 -13.49
CA PRO A 10 40.20 7.79 -13.45
C PRO A 10 39.08 7.43 -14.42
N HIS A 11 39.41 6.55 -15.37
CA HIS A 11 38.45 5.91 -16.25
C HIS A 11 37.79 4.78 -15.45
N ASN A 12 36.50 4.93 -15.18
CA ASN A 12 35.70 3.88 -14.55
C ASN A 12 35.55 2.71 -15.52
N LEU A 13 36.45 1.72 -15.45
CA LEU A 13 36.26 0.43 -16.10
C LEU A 13 35.20 -0.34 -15.30
N CYS A 14 33.98 -0.32 -15.81
CA CYS A 14 32.92 -1.24 -15.41
C CYS A 14 33.34 -2.66 -15.81
N THR A 15 34.04 -3.36 -14.92
CA THR A 15 34.26 -4.80 -15.03
C THR A 15 32.93 -5.49 -14.72
N ARG A 16 32.21 -5.89 -15.78
CA ARG A 16 31.07 -6.80 -15.66
C ARG A 16 31.60 -8.15 -15.14
N ARG A 17 31.37 -8.42 -13.86
CA ARG A 17 31.63 -9.73 -13.26
C ARG A 17 30.56 -10.70 -13.77
N THR A 18 30.89 -11.49 -14.79
CA THR A 18 30.05 -12.60 -15.24
C THR A 18 30.25 -13.76 -14.28
N HIS A 19 29.20 -14.13 -13.55
CA HIS A 19 29.17 -15.39 -12.81
C HIS A 19 29.01 -16.52 -13.83
N ILE A 20 30.08 -17.28 -14.04
CA ILE A 20 30.05 -18.52 -14.82
C ILE A 20 29.32 -19.55 -13.95
N ASN A 21 28.15 -20.01 -14.41
CA ASN A 21 27.43 -21.09 -13.76
C ASN A 21 28.20 -22.40 -13.96
N LEU A 22 28.95 -22.82 -12.95
CA LEU A 22 29.56 -24.14 -12.88
C LEU A 22 28.55 -25.19 -12.37
N TYR A 23 27.47 -25.40 -13.12
CA TYR A 23 26.65 -26.60 -13.00
C TYR A 23 26.65 -27.31 -14.34
N THR A 24 27.69 -28.10 -14.51
CA THR A 24 27.78 -29.17 -15.50
C THR A 24 26.80 -30.29 -15.10
N THR A 25 26.13 -30.83 -16.11
CA THR A 25 25.35 -32.09 -16.14
C THR A 25 24.14 -32.21 -15.21
N VAL A 26 23.01 -31.66 -15.67
CA VAL A 26 21.70 -32.34 -15.56
C VAL A 26 20.93 -32.09 -16.86
N ALA A 27 21.36 -32.75 -17.94
CA ALA A 27 20.74 -32.60 -19.26
C ALA A 27 19.51 -33.51 -19.47
N GLU A 28 19.12 -34.33 -18.49
CA GLU A 28 18.04 -35.33 -18.66
C GLU A 28 16.82 -35.13 -17.76
N LEU A 29 16.77 -34.08 -16.94
CA LEU A 29 15.53 -33.72 -16.26
C LEU A 29 14.60 -32.98 -17.23
N THR A 30 13.93 -33.73 -18.10
CA THR A 30 12.71 -33.24 -18.73
C THR A 30 11.72 -32.91 -17.62
N ARG A 31 11.28 -31.65 -17.61
CA ARG A 31 10.64 -30.97 -16.47
C ARG A 31 9.21 -31.45 -16.18
N THR A 32 8.85 -32.68 -16.57
CA THR A 32 7.46 -33.15 -16.61
C THR A 32 7.21 -34.54 -16.01
N HIS A 33 8.21 -35.25 -15.48
CA HIS A 33 7.91 -36.39 -14.60
C HIS A 33 8.90 -36.51 -13.44
N TRP A 34 8.39 -36.59 -12.22
CA TRP A 34 9.18 -36.71 -10.99
C TRP A 34 9.54 -38.17 -10.66
N ARG A 35 9.66 -39.06 -11.66
CA ARG A 35 10.19 -40.40 -11.35
C ARG A 35 11.70 -40.31 -11.43
N THR A 36 12.36 -40.18 -10.28
CA THR A 36 13.78 -40.48 -10.19
C THR A 36 13.92 -41.97 -10.51
N GLY A 37 14.71 -42.33 -11.52
CA GLY A 37 14.86 -43.72 -11.99
C GLY A 37 15.44 -44.70 -10.96
N ALA A 38 15.72 -44.26 -9.73
CA ALA A 38 16.35 -45.06 -8.70
C ALA A 38 15.38 -45.71 -7.70
N HIS A 39 14.11 -45.28 -7.60
CA HIS A 39 13.18 -45.84 -6.61
C HIS A 39 11.77 -46.06 -7.19
N PRO A 40 11.20 -47.28 -7.11
CA PRO A 40 9.80 -47.49 -7.48
C PRO A 40 8.90 -46.66 -6.55
N ALA A 41 7.81 -46.12 -7.09
CA ALA A 41 6.84 -45.37 -6.28
C ALA A 41 6.33 -46.26 -5.14
N PRO A 42 6.20 -45.73 -3.90
CA PRO A 42 5.69 -46.52 -2.79
C PRO A 42 4.27 -47.02 -3.12
N GLN A 43 4.01 -48.29 -2.80
CA GLN A 43 2.68 -48.87 -2.98
C GLN A 43 1.70 -48.19 -2.00
N PRO A 44 0.48 -47.84 -2.44
CA PRO A 44 -0.54 -47.32 -1.54
C PRO A 44 -0.93 -48.40 -0.54
N VAL A 45 -0.85 -48.07 0.75
CA VAL A 45 -1.29 -48.93 1.86
C VAL A 45 -2.81 -48.85 1.96
N ILE A 46 -3.50 -49.46 0.99
CA ILE A 46 -4.93 -49.75 1.08
C ILE A 46 -5.13 -51.12 0.44
N ALA A 47 -4.88 -52.16 1.23
CA ALA A 47 -5.29 -53.53 0.93
C ALA A 47 -5.22 -54.37 2.21
N GLU A 48 -5.85 -53.92 3.29
CA GLU A 48 -6.36 -54.82 4.33
C GLU A 48 -7.75 -54.30 4.70
N GLU A 49 -8.76 -54.98 4.16
CA GLU A 49 -10.13 -54.94 4.65
C GLU A 49 -10.11 -55.63 6.03
N GLU A 50 -9.87 -54.85 7.10
CA GLU A 50 -10.29 -55.24 8.44
C GLU A 50 -11.68 -54.66 8.66
N GLU A 51 -12.65 -55.57 8.63
CA GLU A 51 -13.99 -55.37 9.16
C GLU A 51 -13.90 -55.01 10.65
N ASP A 52 -14.94 -54.32 11.12
CA ASP A 52 -15.22 -53.94 12.51
C ASP A 52 -14.65 -52.59 12.98
N GLU A 53 -15.48 -51.53 12.94
CA GLU A 53 -15.93 -50.89 14.18
C GLU A 53 -17.00 -49.79 13.97
N ASP A 54 -18.12 -50.06 14.64
CA ASP A 54 -19.36 -49.31 14.81
C ASP A 54 -19.14 -47.84 15.22
N TRP A 55 -19.24 -46.91 14.25
CA TRP A 55 -19.37 -45.47 14.51
C TRP A 55 -20.82 -45.04 14.25
N PRO A 56 -21.56 -44.56 15.26
CA PRO A 56 -22.98 -44.29 15.11
C PRO A 56 -23.25 -43.10 14.18
N GLU A 57 -24.19 -43.30 13.25
CA GLU A 57 -24.63 -42.30 12.26
C GLU A 57 -25.16 -41.02 12.93
N PRO A 58 -24.70 -39.82 12.50
CA PRO A 58 -25.34 -38.58 12.88
C PRO A 58 -26.72 -38.47 12.22
N LEU A 59 -27.76 -38.63 13.04
CA LEU A 59 -29.16 -38.23 12.76
C LEU A 59 -29.20 -36.86 12.05
N LYS A 60 -29.51 -36.87 10.76
CA LYS A 60 -29.93 -35.68 10.02
C LYS A 60 -31.44 -35.76 9.81
N GLU A 61 -32.15 -35.18 10.76
CA GLU A 61 -33.54 -34.76 10.60
C GLU A 61 -33.68 -33.81 9.39
N GLY A 62 -34.83 -33.92 8.73
CA GLY A 62 -35.08 -33.48 7.36
C GLY A 62 -34.74 -32.03 7.05
N PHE A 63 -34.05 -31.86 5.93
CA PHE A 63 -34.08 -30.63 5.15
C PHE A 63 -34.31 -31.03 3.69
N ASP A 64 -35.59 -31.19 3.34
CA ASP A 64 -36.05 -31.52 1.99
C ASP A 64 -35.82 -30.30 1.10
N HIS A 65 -34.61 -30.19 0.53
CA HIS A 65 -34.36 -29.30 -0.59
C HIS A 65 -34.22 -30.14 -1.84
N GLU A 66 -35.34 -30.29 -2.53
CA GLU A 66 -35.41 -30.75 -3.91
C GLU A 66 -34.48 -29.87 -4.77
N TYR A 67 -33.41 -30.48 -5.26
CA TYR A 67 -32.54 -29.92 -6.30
C TYR A 67 -32.31 -31.06 -7.29
N GLU A 68 -32.97 -30.95 -8.44
CA GLU A 68 -32.71 -31.83 -9.59
C GLU A 68 -31.22 -31.81 -9.92
N GLN A 69 -30.61 -32.98 -9.89
CA GLN A 69 -29.22 -33.20 -10.29
C GLN A 69 -29.19 -33.36 -11.82
N PRO A 70 -28.47 -32.52 -12.59
CA PRO A 70 -28.18 -32.85 -13.97
C PRO A 70 -27.09 -33.94 -13.98
N GLU A 71 -27.48 -35.14 -14.42
CA GLU A 71 -26.62 -36.28 -14.72
C GLU A 71 -25.53 -35.81 -15.72
N GLY A 72 -24.32 -35.58 -15.24
CA GLY A 72 -23.20 -35.07 -16.02
C GLY A 72 -21.90 -35.66 -15.52
N GLU A 73 -21.56 -36.82 -16.06
CA GLU A 73 -20.34 -37.57 -15.85
C GLU A 73 -19.09 -36.68 -16.00
N ALA A 74 -18.46 -36.26 -14.90
CA ALA A 74 -17.09 -35.72 -14.93
C ALA A 74 -16.41 -35.73 -13.55
N SER A 75 -15.68 -36.82 -13.28
CA SER A 75 -14.39 -36.83 -12.57
C SER A 75 -14.26 -35.98 -11.29
N THR A 76 -14.58 -36.57 -10.14
CA THR A 76 -14.04 -36.14 -8.84
C THR A 76 -12.55 -36.50 -8.75
N SER A 77 -11.71 -35.78 -9.50
CA SER A 77 -10.26 -35.84 -9.36
C SER A 77 -9.84 -34.93 -8.20
N THR A 78 -9.60 -35.51 -7.02
CA THR A 78 -8.94 -34.88 -5.85
C THR A 78 -7.46 -34.59 -6.11
N ARG A 79 -7.12 -34.00 -7.26
CA ARG A 79 -5.78 -33.50 -7.54
C ARG A 79 -5.67 -32.10 -6.96
N PRO A 80 -4.61 -31.77 -6.20
CA PRO A 80 -4.35 -30.38 -5.85
C PRO A 80 -4.23 -29.60 -7.16
N ILE A 81 -5.03 -28.53 -7.31
CA ILE A 81 -4.98 -27.63 -8.46
C ILE A 81 -3.51 -27.21 -8.60
N ALA A 82 -2.85 -27.71 -9.65
CA ALA A 82 -1.49 -27.31 -9.94
C ALA A 82 -1.49 -25.80 -10.06
N HIS A 83 -0.63 -25.11 -9.29
CA HIS A 83 -0.47 -23.66 -9.36
C HIS A 83 -0.01 -23.32 -10.78
N THR A 84 -0.96 -23.07 -11.69
CA THR A 84 -0.64 -22.62 -13.03
C THR A 84 0.04 -21.26 -12.86
N PRO A 85 1.30 -21.10 -13.30
CA PRO A 85 1.96 -19.81 -13.20
C PRO A 85 1.10 -18.81 -13.99
N PHE A 86 0.60 -17.77 -13.32
CA PHE A 86 -0.17 -16.71 -13.97
C PHE A 86 0.52 -16.33 -15.29
N PRO A 87 -0.24 -16.22 -16.40
CA PRO A 87 0.36 -15.91 -17.68
C PRO A 87 1.15 -14.60 -17.55
N LYS A 88 2.46 -14.65 -17.85
CA LYS A 88 3.36 -13.48 -17.72
C LYS A 88 2.98 -12.33 -18.65
N LYS A 89 2.14 -12.60 -19.65
CA LYS A 89 1.61 -11.61 -20.59
C LYS A 89 0.18 -11.26 -20.14
N PRO A 90 -0.11 -9.98 -19.85
CA PRO A 90 -1.48 -9.57 -19.56
C PRO A 90 -2.36 -9.86 -20.77
N GLU A 91 -3.54 -10.41 -20.53
CA GLU A 91 -4.51 -10.61 -21.60
C GLU A 91 -4.88 -9.25 -22.21
N VAL A 92 -4.79 -9.12 -23.54
CA VAL A 92 -5.10 -7.88 -24.28
C VAL A 92 -6.61 -7.72 -24.45
N LYS A 93 -7.38 -8.01 -23.40
CA LYS A 93 -8.82 -7.78 -23.38
C LYS A 93 -9.06 -6.31 -23.03
N PRO A 94 -10.01 -5.62 -23.71
CA PRO A 94 -10.38 -4.27 -23.30
C PRO A 94 -10.86 -4.29 -21.85
N THR A 95 -10.57 -3.22 -21.12
CA THR A 95 -11.03 -3.10 -19.73
C THR A 95 -12.56 -3.20 -19.71
N PRO A 96 -13.16 -4.06 -18.85
CA PRO A 96 -14.61 -4.21 -18.83
C PRO A 96 -15.31 -2.86 -18.59
N HIS A 97 -16.50 -2.71 -19.18
CA HIS A 97 -17.22 -1.44 -19.24
C HIS A 97 -17.47 -0.82 -17.84
N GLU A 98 -17.72 -1.67 -16.83
CA GLU A 98 -17.96 -1.25 -15.45
C GLU A 98 -16.79 -0.47 -14.85
N TYR A 99 -15.56 -0.91 -15.11
CA TYR A 99 -14.36 -0.24 -14.64
C TYR A 99 -14.13 1.10 -15.34
N VAL A 100 -14.45 1.18 -16.64
CA VAL A 100 -14.36 2.43 -17.41
C VAL A 100 -15.36 3.44 -16.86
N ALA A 101 -16.62 3.04 -16.68
CA ALA A 101 -17.67 3.87 -16.10
C ALA A 101 -17.31 4.33 -14.68
N HIS A 102 -16.86 3.43 -13.82
CA HIS A 102 -16.41 3.79 -12.47
C HIS A 102 -15.26 4.82 -12.50
N ARG A 103 -14.27 4.62 -13.38
CA ARG A 103 -13.14 5.56 -13.53
C ARG A 103 -13.60 6.95 -14.00
N GLU A 104 -14.55 7.01 -14.93
CA GLU A 104 -15.14 8.28 -15.39
C GLU A 104 -15.92 8.98 -14.28
N THR A 105 -16.75 8.24 -13.54
CA THR A 105 -17.48 8.83 -12.40
C THR A 105 -16.53 9.37 -11.33
N MET A 106 -15.42 8.68 -11.04
CA MET A 106 -14.42 9.14 -10.08
C MET A 106 -13.70 10.40 -10.56
N LYS A 107 -13.31 10.47 -11.84
CA LYS A 107 -12.72 11.68 -12.43
C LYS A 107 -13.68 12.87 -12.39
N ARG A 108 -14.97 12.63 -12.65
CA ARG A 108 -16.00 13.67 -12.61
C ARG A 108 -16.27 14.16 -11.18
N LYS A 109 -16.32 13.25 -10.21
CA LYS A 109 -16.53 13.59 -8.79
C LYS A 109 -15.32 14.27 -8.16
N PHE A 110 -14.10 13.89 -8.57
CA PHE A 110 -12.85 14.35 -7.98
C PHE A 110 -11.88 14.85 -9.06
N PRO A 111 -12.10 16.07 -9.61
CA PRO A 111 -11.27 16.60 -10.69
C PRO A 111 -9.82 16.85 -10.26
N GLU A 112 -9.60 17.26 -9.02
CA GLU A 112 -8.26 17.44 -8.41
C GLU A 112 -7.69 16.13 -7.84
N GLY A 113 -8.43 15.03 -7.99
CA GLY A 113 -8.12 13.72 -7.42
C GLY A 113 -8.74 13.51 -6.05
N TRP A 114 -8.68 12.26 -5.57
CA TRP A 114 -9.21 11.89 -4.27
C TRP A 114 -8.33 12.45 -3.14
N ALA A 115 -8.83 13.47 -2.45
CA ALA A 115 -8.23 14.04 -1.26
C ALA A 115 -9.07 13.65 -0.02
N PRO A 116 -8.62 12.69 0.81
CA PRO A 116 -9.34 12.34 2.03
C PRO A 116 -9.55 13.58 2.91
N PRO A 117 -10.75 13.76 3.50
CA PRO A 117 -11.09 14.95 4.27
C PRO A 117 -10.23 15.11 5.53
N ARG A 118 -9.76 14.00 6.11
CA ARG A 118 -8.88 13.98 7.27
C ARG A 118 -7.61 13.20 6.93
N LYS A 119 -6.49 13.92 6.83
CA LYS A 119 -5.14 13.35 6.65
C LYS A 119 -4.44 13.30 8.00
N ILE A 120 -3.93 12.13 8.36
CA ILE A 120 -3.05 11.99 9.54
C ILE A 120 -1.66 12.57 9.20
N SER A 121 -1.12 13.39 10.10
CA SER A 121 0.23 13.92 9.96
C SER A 121 1.27 12.81 10.07
N ARG A 122 2.46 13.06 9.52
CA ARG A 122 3.52 12.05 9.54
C ARG A 122 3.95 11.71 10.97
N GLU A 123 4.15 12.73 11.79
CA GLU A 123 4.49 12.56 13.22
C GLU A 123 3.44 11.75 13.97
N ALA A 124 2.14 11.95 13.66
CA ALA A 124 1.08 11.15 14.27
C ALA A 124 1.14 9.67 13.84
N MET A 125 1.50 9.37 12.58
CA MET A 125 1.73 7.98 12.16
C MET A 125 2.88 7.33 12.92
N ASP A 126 3.97 8.07 13.15
CA ASP A 126 5.14 7.56 13.87
C ASP A 126 4.78 7.33 15.36
N SER A 127 4.05 8.26 15.99
CA SER A 127 3.52 8.07 17.36
C SER A 127 2.60 6.85 17.50
N LEU A 128 1.81 6.55 16.46
CA LEU A 128 0.96 5.36 16.44
C LEU A 128 1.79 4.08 16.43
N ARG A 129 2.88 4.06 15.64
CA ARG A 129 3.82 2.91 15.61
C ARG A 129 4.52 2.72 16.94
N GLU A 130 4.99 3.81 17.54
CA GLU A 130 5.67 3.79 18.84
C GLU A 130 4.76 3.23 19.93
N LEU A 131 3.53 3.73 20.06
CA LEU A 131 2.56 3.24 21.04
C LEU A 131 2.27 1.73 20.86
N HIS A 132 2.04 1.30 19.62
CA HIS A 132 1.78 -0.12 19.35
C HIS A 132 3.00 -1.02 19.60
N ALA A 133 4.22 -0.49 19.41
CA ALA A 133 5.46 -1.20 19.68
C ALA A 133 5.74 -1.35 21.18
N LEU A 134 5.33 -0.38 22.00
CA LEU A 134 5.44 -0.44 23.46
C LEU A 134 4.56 -1.57 24.03
N ASP A 135 3.24 -1.48 23.81
CA ASP A 135 2.29 -2.46 24.35
C ASP A 135 1.19 -2.82 23.33
N PRO A 136 1.38 -3.85 22.49
CA PRO A 136 0.41 -4.18 21.44
C PRO A 136 -0.92 -4.72 21.99
N ARG A 137 -0.93 -5.24 23.23
CA ARG A 137 -2.15 -5.74 23.91
C ARG A 137 -3.07 -4.58 24.31
N THR A 138 -2.50 -3.54 24.91
CA THR A 138 -3.24 -2.36 25.37
C THR A 138 -3.58 -1.44 24.21
N PHE A 139 -2.60 -1.16 23.35
CA PHE A 139 -2.74 -0.32 22.16
C PHE A 139 -3.15 -1.15 20.95
N SER A 140 -4.28 -1.84 21.08
CA SER A 140 -4.86 -2.62 19.98
C SER A 140 -5.38 -1.73 18.85
N THR A 141 -5.56 -2.30 17.66
CA THR A 141 -6.02 -1.54 16.49
C THR A 141 -7.35 -0.77 16.67
N PRO A 142 -8.41 -1.30 17.32
CA PRO A 142 -9.62 -0.52 17.57
C PRO A 142 -9.38 0.68 18.50
N VAL A 143 -8.58 0.50 19.56
CA VAL A 143 -8.26 1.56 20.53
C VAL A 143 -7.48 2.70 19.86
N LEU A 144 -6.50 2.36 19.01
CA LEU A 144 -5.76 3.35 18.23
C LEU A 144 -6.65 4.06 17.19
N ALA A 145 -7.56 3.32 16.56
CA ALA A 145 -8.51 3.89 15.59
C ALA A 145 -9.40 4.97 16.24
N GLU A 146 -9.91 4.71 17.44
CA GLU A 146 -10.70 5.65 18.22
C GLU A 146 -9.89 6.88 18.65
N ARG A 147 -8.69 6.67 19.19
CA ARG A 147 -7.83 7.77 19.68
C ARG A 147 -7.42 8.72 18.56
N PHE A 148 -7.02 8.19 17.42
CA PHE A 148 -6.60 8.99 16.26
C PHE A 148 -7.76 9.42 15.36
N ARG A 149 -8.99 8.91 15.60
CA ARG A 149 -10.20 9.13 14.80
C ARG A 149 -10.01 8.77 13.33
N ILE A 150 -9.46 7.58 13.09
CA ILE A 150 -9.18 7.02 11.76
C ILE A 150 -9.80 5.63 11.68
N SER A 151 -10.09 5.12 10.48
CA SER A 151 -10.59 3.76 10.31
C SER A 151 -9.58 2.71 10.79
N LYS A 152 -10.11 1.62 11.37
CA LYS A 152 -9.33 0.44 11.80
C LYS A 152 -8.44 -0.13 10.68
N GLU A 153 -8.90 -0.06 9.43
CA GLU A 153 -8.13 -0.55 8.28
C GLU A 153 -6.95 0.37 7.93
N ALA A 154 -7.09 1.69 8.07
CA ALA A 154 -5.97 2.59 7.89
C ALA A 154 -4.88 2.34 8.94
N VAL A 155 -5.27 2.10 10.21
CA VAL A 155 -4.35 1.73 11.29
C VAL A 155 -3.60 0.45 10.93
N ARG A 156 -4.30 -0.60 10.49
CA ARG A 156 -3.68 -1.86 10.03
C ARG A 156 -2.67 -1.63 8.90
N ARG A 157 -3.00 -0.78 7.93
CA ARG A 157 -2.08 -0.41 6.83
C ARG A 157 -0.85 0.34 7.32
N ILE A 158 -1.01 1.28 8.25
CA ILE A 158 0.11 2.01 8.85
C ILE A 158 1.05 1.02 9.53
N LEU A 159 0.52 0.17 10.42
CA LEU A 159 1.30 -0.83 11.15
C LEU A 159 1.98 -1.87 10.23
N LYS A 160 1.30 -2.29 9.15
CA LYS A 160 1.85 -3.26 8.18
C LYS A 160 2.95 -2.67 7.29
N SER A 161 2.88 -1.37 7.01
CA SER A 161 3.85 -0.71 6.11
C SER A 161 5.22 -0.59 6.78
N LYS A 162 6.28 -1.01 6.08
CA LYS A 162 7.67 -1.00 6.59
C LYS A 162 8.51 0.17 6.10
N TRP A 163 7.89 1.15 5.43
CA TRP A 163 8.64 2.24 4.82
C TRP A 163 9.08 3.25 5.88
N GLU A 164 10.39 3.46 5.96
CA GLU A 164 11.02 4.43 6.85
C GLU A 164 11.95 5.35 6.05
N PRO A 165 11.84 6.69 6.20
CA PRO A 165 12.70 7.64 5.52
C PRO A 165 14.09 7.63 6.15
N SER A 166 15.10 7.82 5.30
CA SER A 166 16.46 8.15 5.77
C SER A 166 16.44 9.44 6.61
N ARG A 167 17.44 9.63 7.48
CA ARG A 167 17.57 10.81 8.36
C ARG A 167 17.46 12.13 7.60
N GLU A 168 18.15 12.25 6.47
CA GLU A 168 18.09 13.44 5.61
C GLU A 168 16.71 13.64 5.00
N GLN A 169 16.09 12.55 4.55
CA GLN A 169 14.75 12.58 3.97
C GLN A 169 13.69 12.95 5.00
N ARG A 170 13.82 12.50 6.25
CA ARG A 170 12.97 12.90 7.38
C ARG A 170 13.06 14.40 7.61
N ALA A 171 14.28 14.96 7.64
CA ALA A 171 14.48 16.40 7.80
C ALA A 171 13.86 17.20 6.65
N ARG A 172 14.03 16.73 5.41
CA ARG A 172 13.41 17.36 4.22
C ARG A 172 11.88 17.35 4.28
N LEU A 173 11.28 16.23 4.68
CA LEU A 173 9.83 16.11 4.82
C LEU A 173 9.29 17.03 5.92
N ALA A 174 9.95 17.06 7.08
CA ALA A 174 9.59 17.96 8.17
C ALA A 174 9.72 19.44 7.78
N ALA A 175 10.77 19.81 7.05
CA ALA A 175 10.94 21.17 6.52
C ALA A 175 9.80 21.54 5.57
N ARG A 176 9.43 20.63 4.64
CA ARG A 176 8.31 20.85 3.72
C ARG A 176 6.98 21.05 4.46
N GLU A 177 6.70 20.25 5.49
CA GLU A 177 5.49 20.38 6.31
C GLU A 177 5.45 21.71 7.06
N ARG A 178 6.60 22.15 7.62
CA ARG A 178 6.73 23.46 8.28
C ARG A 178 6.45 24.62 7.32
N LEU A 179 7.02 24.58 6.12
CA LEU A 179 6.82 25.61 5.08
C LEU A 179 5.36 25.69 4.66
N ALA A 180 4.74 24.55 4.34
CA ALA A 180 3.33 24.50 3.99
C ALA A 180 2.43 25.06 5.12
N LYS A 181 2.77 24.79 6.39
CA LYS A 181 2.04 25.33 7.54
C LYS A 181 2.27 26.84 7.75
N SER A 182 3.46 27.36 7.45
CA SER A 182 3.69 28.82 7.47
C SER A 182 2.94 29.52 6.34
N GLU A 183 2.96 28.96 5.13
CA GLU A 183 2.26 29.50 3.97
C GLU A 183 0.76 29.54 4.21
N TRP A 184 0.17 28.45 4.70
CA TRP A 184 -1.25 28.40 5.05
C TRP A 184 -1.63 29.45 6.11
N ARG A 185 -0.80 29.64 7.14
CA ARG A 185 -1.04 30.67 8.17
C ARG A 185 -0.97 32.08 7.60
N LEU A 186 -0.01 32.34 6.72
CA LEU A 186 0.14 33.65 6.07
C LEU A 186 -1.06 33.93 5.17
N GLN A 187 -1.46 32.95 4.35
CA GLN A 187 -2.62 33.04 3.48
C GLN A 187 -3.90 33.30 4.29
N LYS A 188 -4.11 32.57 5.39
CA LYS A 188 -5.26 32.82 6.28
C LYS A 188 -5.27 34.22 6.87
N ARG A 189 -4.11 34.72 7.29
CA ARG A 189 -3.97 36.10 7.78
C ARG A 189 -4.27 37.14 6.69
N GLN A 190 -3.83 36.89 5.45
CA GLN A 190 -4.15 37.75 4.31
C GLN A 190 -5.67 37.75 4.07
N GLU A 191 -6.30 36.58 3.99
CA GLU A 191 -7.75 36.46 3.84
C GLU A 191 -8.53 37.18 4.96
N GLU A 192 -8.06 37.11 6.21
CA GLU A 192 -8.68 37.84 7.34
C GLU A 192 -8.55 39.36 7.17
N ARG A 193 -7.39 39.85 6.71
CA ARG A 193 -7.17 41.27 6.42
C ARG A 193 -8.05 41.73 5.27
N ASP A 194 -8.08 40.99 4.18
CA ASP A 194 -8.88 41.31 2.99
C ASP A 194 -10.37 41.33 3.33
N LYS A 195 -10.84 40.40 4.17
CA LYS A 195 -12.23 40.41 4.69
C LYS A 195 -12.50 41.62 5.57
N HIS A 196 -11.56 41.98 6.44
CA HIS A 196 -11.72 43.15 7.29
C HIS A 196 -11.78 44.44 6.45
N GLU A 197 -10.92 44.56 5.44
CA GLU A 197 -10.92 45.67 4.48
C GLU A 197 -12.25 45.73 3.71
N GLN A 198 -12.73 44.61 3.18
CA GLN A 198 -14.05 44.52 2.52
C GLN A 198 -15.20 44.96 3.44
N ILE A 199 -15.19 44.52 4.71
CA ILE A 199 -16.20 44.94 5.70
C ILE A 199 -16.11 46.44 5.97
N GLN A 200 -14.90 47.00 6.06
CA GLN A 200 -14.70 48.44 6.27
C GLN A 200 -15.17 49.26 5.06
N GLU A 201 -14.90 48.81 3.85
CA GLU A 201 -15.39 49.39 2.60
C GLU A 201 -16.92 49.33 2.52
N GLU A 202 -17.52 48.19 2.85
CA GLU A 202 -18.98 48.00 2.89
C GLU A 202 -19.65 48.95 3.90
N LEU A 203 -19.04 49.11 5.08
CA LEU A 203 -19.51 50.04 6.11
C LEU A 203 -19.17 51.51 5.80
N GLY A 204 -18.43 51.80 4.71
CA GLY A 204 -18.08 53.15 4.28
C GLY A 204 -17.18 53.90 5.26
N ILE A 205 -16.47 53.19 6.14
CA ILE A 205 -15.53 53.78 7.10
C ILE A 205 -14.22 54.01 6.35
N LEU A 206 -14.14 55.12 5.61
CA LEU A 206 -12.86 55.56 5.05
C LEU A 206 -11.86 55.75 6.21
N PRO A 207 -10.63 55.23 6.12
CA PRO A 207 -9.57 55.61 7.04
C PRO A 207 -9.39 57.12 6.88
N GLU A 208 -9.88 57.90 7.85
CA GLU A 208 -9.60 59.31 7.90
C GLU A 208 -8.07 59.43 8.12
N GLU A 209 -7.34 59.77 7.06
CA GLU A 209 -5.92 60.11 7.16
C GLU A 209 -5.83 61.26 8.17
N ARG A 210 -5.42 60.96 9.41
CA ARG A 210 -5.11 62.00 10.39
C ARG A 210 -3.90 62.77 9.87
N LYS A 211 -4.17 63.84 9.13
CA LYS A 211 -3.15 64.73 8.54
C LYS A 211 -2.41 65.57 9.59
N ASP A 212 -2.81 65.48 10.86
CA ASP A 212 -2.38 66.40 11.91
C ASP A 212 -1.41 65.82 12.96
N ASP A 213 -1.01 64.53 12.87
CA ASP A 213 -0.05 63.95 13.81
C ASP A 213 1.41 64.26 13.40
N ARG A 214 1.75 65.55 13.25
CA ARG A 214 3.14 66.04 13.21
C ARG A 214 3.68 66.21 14.64
N LEU A 215 3.77 65.13 15.40
CA LEU A 215 4.60 65.12 16.61
C LEU A 215 6.05 64.86 16.20
N SER A 216 6.76 65.92 15.82
CA SER A 216 8.22 65.90 15.79
C SER A 216 8.72 65.80 17.23
N LEU A 217 9.18 64.63 17.64
CA LEU A 217 10.01 64.44 18.84
C LEU A 217 11.38 65.07 18.56
N THR A 218 11.49 66.38 18.77
CA THR A 218 12.77 67.08 19.00
C THR A 218 13.10 67.09 20.48
#